data_AF-A0A445JB25-F1
#
_entry.id   AF-A0A445JB25-F1
#
_cell.length_a   1.000
_cell.length_b   1.000
_cell.length_c   1.000
_cell.angle_alpha   90.00
_cell.angle_beta   90.00
_cell.angle_gamma   90.00
#
_symmetry.space_group_name_H-M   'P 1'
#
loop_
_entity.id
_entity.type
_entity.pdbx_description
1 polymer ?
#
loop_
_entity_poly.entity_id
_entity_poly.type
_entity_poly.pdbx_seq_one_letter_code
_entity_poly.pdbx_strand_id
1 'polypeptide(L)'
;MEISSIRGLPDMTTPPDSISQGTLLGNHNNYVFKACQEAKKTGKRYKHSQPQDHIIAERKRREKLSQRFIALSALVPGLQKTDKASVLGDAIKYLKQLPEKVKALEEEQIMKEILELC
;
A
#
# COMPACT_ATOMS: atom_id res chain seq x y z
N MET A 1 9.29 -15.08 64.50
CA MET A 1 9.03 -16.01 63.38
C MET A 1 8.79 -15.16 62.16
N GLU A 2 9.69 -15.33 61.18
CA GLU A 2 9.88 -14.55 59.96
C GLU A 2 8.59 -14.32 59.16
N ILE A 3 8.35 -13.06 58.75
CA ILE A 3 7.42 -12.75 57.65
C ILE A 3 8.23 -12.93 56.36
N SER A 4 8.20 -14.14 55.82
CA SER A 4 8.87 -14.45 54.56
C SER A 4 8.18 -13.73 53.39
N SER A 5 9.01 -13.03 52.61
CA SER A 5 8.68 -12.38 51.35
C SER A 5 7.92 -13.30 50.38
N ILE A 6 6.70 -12.92 49.99
CA ILE A 6 6.15 -13.36 48.70
C ILE A 6 6.42 -12.25 47.69
N ARG A 7 7.47 -12.50 46.92
CA ARG A 7 7.85 -11.79 45.70
C ARG A 7 6.69 -11.82 44.70
N GLY A 8 6.56 -10.71 43.97
CA GLY A 8 5.53 -10.47 42.96
C GLY A 8 5.41 -11.59 41.93
N LEU A 9 4.16 -11.92 41.63
CA LEU A 9 3.77 -12.77 40.51
C LEU A 9 4.00 -11.97 39.21
N PRO A 10 4.81 -12.45 38.24
CA PRO A 10 4.87 -11.81 36.94
C PRO A 10 3.56 -12.05 36.17
N ASP A 11 2.92 -10.94 35.79
CA ASP A 11 1.76 -10.88 34.90
C ASP A 11 2.11 -11.46 33.52
N MET A 12 1.36 -12.48 33.10
CA MET A 12 1.56 -13.22 31.84
C MET A 12 0.63 -12.70 30.73
N THR A 13 0.29 -11.41 30.72
CA THR A 13 -0.60 -10.82 29.70
C THR A 13 0.05 -9.87 28.69
N THR A 14 1.38 -9.82 28.57
CA THR A 14 2.02 -9.06 27.48
C THR A 14 3.10 -9.86 26.75
N PRO A 15 2.90 -10.23 25.46
CA PRO A 15 4.02 -10.70 24.64
C PRO A 15 5.00 -9.53 24.39
N PRO A 16 6.32 -9.73 24.59
CA PRO A 16 7.31 -8.69 24.41
C PRO A 16 7.49 -8.35 22.92
N ASP A 17 7.69 -7.06 22.68
CA ASP A 17 7.97 -6.46 21.39
C ASP A 17 9.10 -7.18 20.64
N SER A 18 8.78 -7.72 19.46
CA SER A 18 9.79 -8.06 18.47
C SER A 18 10.09 -6.80 17.66
N ILE A 19 10.87 -5.87 18.25
CA ILE A 19 11.54 -4.83 17.50
C ILE A 19 12.61 -5.52 16.64
N SER A 20 12.28 -5.75 15.37
CA SER A 20 13.30 -5.90 14.34
C SER A 20 13.43 -4.56 13.65
N GLN A 21 14.29 -3.69 14.19
CA GLN A 21 14.79 -2.55 13.44
C GLN A 21 15.62 -3.08 12.27
N GLY A 22 15.21 -2.66 11.08
CA GLY A 22 15.91 -2.87 9.83
C GLY A 22 15.38 -1.86 8.83
N THR A 23 15.81 -0.60 8.99
CA THR A 23 15.59 0.46 8.01
C THR A 23 16.44 0.14 6.78
N LEU A 24 15.80 -0.13 5.64
CA LEU A 24 16.39 0.24 4.35
C LEU A 24 15.27 0.63 3.40
N LEU A 25 15.20 1.93 3.17
CA LEU A 25 14.55 2.54 2.01
C LEU A 25 15.13 1.87 0.77
N GLY A 26 14.29 1.15 0.02
CA GLY A 26 14.72 0.52 -1.21
C GLY A 26 13.82 -0.65 -1.55
N ASN A 27 12.76 -0.38 -2.29
CA ASN A 27 12.37 -1.15 -3.48
C ASN A 27 11.03 -0.60 -3.98
N HIS A 28 11.12 0.60 -4.57
CA HIS A 28 10.16 1.00 -5.58
C HIS A 28 10.34 0.02 -6.75
N ASN A 29 9.21 -0.49 -7.24
CA ASN A 29 9.07 -1.45 -8.35
C ASN A 29 9.18 -2.93 -7.95
N ASN A 30 8.09 -3.47 -7.41
CA ASN A 30 7.80 -4.87 -7.60
C ASN A 30 6.31 -5.05 -7.93
N TYR A 31 5.96 -4.89 -9.21
CA TYR A 31 4.64 -5.24 -9.74
C TYR A 31 4.37 -6.76 -9.74
N VAL A 32 5.22 -7.57 -9.08
CA VAL A 32 5.08 -9.03 -8.99
C VAL A 32 5.47 -9.52 -7.57
N PHE A 33 4.81 -9.03 -6.52
CA PHE A 33 4.89 -9.72 -5.22
C PHE A 33 3.93 -10.92 -5.19
N LYS A 34 4.44 -12.01 -5.78
CA LYS A 34 4.22 -13.43 -5.42
C LYS A 34 2.76 -13.86 -5.25
N ALA A 35 2.21 -14.42 -6.33
CA ALA A 35 1.11 -15.38 -6.24
C ALA A 35 1.40 -16.41 -5.13
N CYS A 36 0.39 -16.67 -4.30
CA CYS A 36 0.31 -17.71 -3.28
C CYS A 36 1.61 -18.48 -2.99
N GLN A 37 2.38 -18.09 -1.97
CA GLN A 37 3.23 -19.09 -1.30
C GLN A 37 2.32 -20.02 -0.48
N GLU A 38 1.63 -20.91 -1.18
CA GLU A 38 1.22 -22.19 -0.64
C GLU A 38 2.40 -23.14 -0.77
N ALA A 39 3.41 -22.96 0.08
CA ALA A 39 4.41 -23.98 0.29
C ALA A 39 3.74 -25.10 1.10
N LYS A 40 3.38 -26.19 0.42
CA LYS A 40 2.91 -27.44 1.05
C LYS A 40 3.96 -27.90 2.08
N LYS A 41 3.71 -27.66 3.37
CA LYS A 41 4.37 -28.35 4.46
C LYS A 41 3.35 -29.26 5.13
N THR A 42 3.47 -30.54 4.81
CA THR A 42 2.86 -31.66 5.53
C THR A 42 3.32 -31.66 6.98
N GLY A 43 2.37 -31.67 7.92
CA GLY A 43 2.65 -31.94 9.34
C GLY A 43 1.93 -31.02 10.30
N LYS A 44 0.79 -31.49 10.82
CA LYS A 44 0.04 -30.95 11.98
C LYS A 44 -0.30 -29.46 11.94
N ARG A 45 -1.39 -29.12 11.21
CA ARG A 45 -2.12 -27.85 11.42
C ARG A 45 -2.77 -27.89 12.81
N TYR A 46 -2.06 -27.41 13.81
CA TYR A 46 -2.70 -26.98 15.04
C TYR A 46 -3.74 -25.91 14.67
N LYS A 47 -5.00 -26.14 15.05
CA LYS A 47 -6.16 -25.28 14.78
C LYS A 47 -6.07 -23.87 15.41
N HIS A 48 -4.88 -23.48 15.87
CA HIS A 48 -4.57 -22.20 16.48
C HIS A 48 -3.98 -21.17 15.48
N SER A 49 -3.71 -21.56 14.22
CA SER A 49 -3.16 -20.65 13.21
C SER A 49 -4.20 -19.74 12.54
N GLN A 50 -5.49 -20.10 12.56
CA GLN A 50 -6.53 -19.36 11.84
C GLN A 50 -6.54 -17.86 12.19
N PRO A 51 -6.52 -17.44 13.47
CA PRO A 51 -6.52 -16.01 13.81
C PRO A 51 -5.27 -15.27 13.30
N GLN A 52 -4.10 -15.92 13.34
CA GLN A 52 -2.84 -15.33 12.87
C GLN A 52 -2.82 -15.20 11.35
N ASP A 53 -3.32 -16.22 10.65
CA ASP A 53 -3.46 -16.22 9.19
C ASP A 53 -4.40 -15.09 8.71
N HIS A 54 -5.51 -14.86 9.41
CA HIS A 54 -6.42 -13.74 9.12
C HIS A 54 -5.76 -12.37 9.30
N ILE A 55 -4.99 -12.17 10.38
CA ILE A 55 -4.27 -10.91 10.63
C ILE A 55 -3.23 -10.66 9.54
N ILE A 56 -2.48 -11.68 9.14
CA ILE A 56 -1.47 -11.56 8.07
C ILE A 56 -2.14 -11.27 6.72
N ALA A 57 -3.25 -11.95 6.40
CA ALA A 57 -4.00 -11.71 5.17
C ALA A 57 -4.53 -10.26 5.11
N GLU A 58 -5.07 -9.75 6.22
CA GLU A 58 -5.57 -8.39 6.33
C GLU A 58 -4.47 -7.35 6.18
N ARG A 59 -3.30 -7.58 6.81
CA ARG A 59 -2.12 -6.71 6.66
C ARG A 59 -1.72 -6.61 5.18
N LYS A 60 -1.61 -7.74 4.48
CA LYS A 60 -1.26 -7.79 3.04
C LYS A 60 -2.30 -7.06 2.18
N ARG A 61 -3.60 -7.20 2.49
CA ARG A 61 -4.66 -6.47 1.80
C ARG A 61 -4.45 -4.96 1.93
N ARG A 62 -4.19 -4.46 3.15
CA ARG A 62 -3.97 -3.03 3.41
C ARG A 62 -2.71 -2.52 2.72
N GLU A 63 -1.63 -3.29 2.74
CA GLU A 63 -0.37 -2.95 2.06
C GLU A 63 -0.58 -2.82 0.54
N LYS A 64 -1.24 -3.80 -0.09
CA LYS A 64 -1.57 -3.75 -1.52
C LYS A 64 -2.44 -2.53 -1.87
N LEU A 65 -3.38 -2.18 -1.00
CA LEU A 65 -4.21 -0.99 -1.18
C LEU A 65 -3.36 0.29 -1.07
N SER A 66 -2.49 0.41 -0.07
CA SER A 66 -1.59 1.55 0.07
C SER A 66 -0.64 1.71 -1.12
N GLN A 67 -0.10 0.61 -1.66
CA GLN A 67 0.73 0.63 -2.87
C GLN A 67 -0.02 1.19 -4.07
N ARG A 68 -1.30 0.84 -4.24
CA ARG A 68 -2.14 1.38 -5.31
C ARG A 68 -2.39 2.88 -5.15
N PHE A 69 -2.57 3.37 -3.92
CA PHE A 69 -2.68 4.80 -3.65
C PHE A 69 -1.39 5.56 -4.01
N ILE A 70 -0.23 4.99 -3.70
CA ILE A 70 1.07 5.56 -4.07
C ILE A 70 1.21 5.62 -5.60
N ALA A 71 0.94 4.51 -6.28
CA ALA A 71 1.00 4.45 -7.74
C ALA A 71 0.05 5.47 -8.38
N LEU A 72 -1.18 5.60 -7.85
CA LEU A 72 -2.13 6.61 -8.32
C LEU A 72 -1.61 8.03 -8.10
N SER A 73 -1.05 8.33 -6.92
CA SER A 73 -0.51 9.65 -6.62
C SER A 73 0.62 10.09 -7.56
N ALA A 74 1.41 9.14 -8.07
CA ALA A 74 2.48 9.42 -9.02
C ALA A 74 1.98 9.77 -10.44
N LEU A 75 0.78 9.34 -10.80
CA LEU A 75 0.18 9.58 -12.12
C LEU A 75 -0.64 10.87 -12.18
N VAL A 76 -1.12 11.36 -11.03
CA VAL A 76 -1.97 12.55 -10.95
C VAL A 76 -1.10 13.80 -10.74
N PRO A 77 -1.07 14.73 -11.69
CA PRO A 77 -0.25 15.94 -11.56
C PRO A 77 -0.82 16.90 -10.50
N GLY A 78 0.06 17.67 -9.86
CA GLY A 78 -0.32 18.72 -8.89
C GLY A 78 -0.69 18.22 -7.50
N LEU A 79 -0.48 16.93 -7.22
CA LEU A 79 -0.81 16.33 -5.93
C LEU A 79 0.30 16.60 -4.89
N GLN A 80 0.08 17.57 -4.00
CA GLN A 80 1.01 17.89 -2.91
C GLN A 80 0.68 17.14 -1.61
N LYS A 81 -0.59 16.75 -1.42
CA LYS A 81 -1.09 16.08 -0.22
C LYS A 81 -1.42 14.63 -0.54
N THR A 82 -0.91 13.71 0.28
CA THR A 82 -1.06 12.26 0.11
C THR A 82 -2.22 11.68 0.92
N ASP A 83 -3.17 12.52 1.35
CA ASP A 83 -4.37 12.02 2.01
C ASP A 83 -5.28 11.29 1.01
N LYS A 84 -5.89 10.20 1.47
CA LYS A 84 -6.60 9.27 0.58
C LYS A 84 -7.80 9.90 -0.11
N ALA A 85 -8.47 10.86 0.52
CA ALA A 85 -9.65 11.51 -0.05
C ALA A 85 -9.25 12.45 -1.18
N SER A 86 -8.23 13.29 -0.97
CA SER A 86 -7.71 14.19 -1.99
C SER A 86 -7.15 13.42 -3.19
N VAL A 87 -6.38 12.34 -2.97
CA VAL A 87 -5.85 11.49 -4.07
C VAL A 87 -6.98 11.03 -4.99
N LEU A 88 -8.10 10.55 -4.42
CA LEU A 88 -9.24 10.09 -5.23
C LEU A 88 -9.97 11.24 -5.91
N GLY A 89 -10.19 12.35 -5.20
CA GLY A 89 -10.85 13.54 -5.76
C GLY A 89 -10.08 14.13 -6.94
N ASP A 90 -8.78 14.30 -6.77
CA ASP A 90 -7.90 14.86 -7.80
C ASP A 90 -7.70 13.89 -8.97
N ALA A 91 -7.66 12.58 -8.73
CA ALA A 91 -7.66 11.59 -9.80
C ALA A 91 -8.92 11.67 -10.67
N ILE A 92 -10.10 11.78 -10.05
CA ILE A 92 -11.37 11.94 -10.78
C ILE A 92 -11.38 13.24 -11.57
N LYS A 93 -10.92 14.34 -10.96
CA LYS A 93 -10.81 15.64 -11.63
C LYS A 93 -9.88 15.57 -12.84
N TYR A 94 -8.71 14.96 -12.68
CA TYR A 94 -7.74 14.81 -13.77
C TYR A 94 -8.31 13.99 -14.93
N LEU A 95 -8.99 12.86 -14.63
CA LEU A 95 -9.63 12.03 -15.64
C LEU A 95 -10.68 12.80 -16.47
N LYS A 96 -11.45 13.68 -15.82
CA LYS A 96 -12.43 14.54 -16.50
C LYS A 96 -11.79 15.61 -17.40
N GLN A 97 -10.56 16.03 -17.11
CA GLN A 97 -9.83 17.02 -17.90
C GLN A 97 -9.05 16.41 -19.08
N LEU A 98 -8.79 15.10 -19.06
CA LEU A 98 -8.04 14.44 -20.13
C LEU A 98 -8.68 14.58 -21.53
N PRO A 99 -10.01 14.44 -21.71
CA PRO A 99 -10.64 14.63 -23.02
C PRO A 99 -10.42 16.02 -23.61
N GLU A 100 -10.52 17.06 -22.78
CA GLU A 100 -10.28 18.45 -23.22
C GLU A 100 -8.83 18.65 -23.66
N LYS A 101 -7.87 18.05 -22.95
CA LYS A 101 -6.45 18.09 -23.33
C LYS A 101 -6.18 17.36 -24.64
N VAL A 102 -6.80 16.20 -24.85
CA VAL A 102 -6.66 15.46 -26.12
C VAL A 102 -7.20 16.30 -27.27
N LYS A 103 -8.40 16.89 -27.12
CA LYS A 103 -8.99 17.76 -28.14
C LYS A 103 -8.12 18.97 -28.46
N ALA A 104 -7.57 19.63 -27.43
CA ALA A 104 -6.69 20.77 -27.61
C ALA A 104 -5.40 20.39 -28.39
N LEU A 105 -4.83 19.21 -28.10
CA LEU A 105 -3.65 18.70 -28.81
C LEU A 105 -3.96 18.32 -30.26
N GLU A 106 -5.13 17.73 -30.53
CA GLU A 106 -5.60 17.44 -31.89
C GLU A 106 -5.81 18.74 -32.69
N GLU A 107 -6.45 19.74 -32.10
CA GLU A 107 -6.63 21.06 -32.71
C GLU A 107 -5.28 21.75 -32.98
N GLU A 108 -4.33 21.68 -32.04
CA GLU A 108 -2.97 22.20 -32.24
C GLU A 108 -2.25 21.50 -33.41
N GLN A 109 -2.41 20.17 -33.53
CA GLN A 109 -1.82 19.40 -34.62
C GLN A 109 -2.42 19.79 -35.97
N ILE A 110 -3.75 19.95 -36.04
CA ILE A 110 -4.44 20.40 -37.25
C ILE A 110 -3.99 21.82 -37.64
N MET A 111 -3.88 22.73 -36.67
CA MET A 111 -3.41 24.09 -36.94
C MET A 111 -1.98 24.10 -37.50
N LYS A 112 -1.08 23.26 -36.99
CA LYS A 112 0.28 23.13 -37.52
C LYS A 112 0.27 22.63 -38.96
N GLU A 113 -0.52 21.60 -39.26
CA GLU A 113 -0.62 21.05 -40.61
C GLU A 113 -1.20 22.06 -41.60
N ILE A 114 -2.22 22.84 -41.21
CA ILE A 114 -2.76 23.93 -42.04
C ILE A 114 -1.70 25.00 -42.30
N LEU A 115 -0.91 25.37 -41.28
CA LEU A 115 0.15 26.38 -41.40
C LEU A 115 1.29 25.91 -42.31
N GLU A 116 1.63 24.62 -42.29
CA GLU A 116 2.64 24.04 -43.19
C GLU A 116 2.16 23.93 -44.65
N LEU A 117 0.84 24.00 -44.88
CA LEU A 117 0.22 23.94 -46.20
C LEU A 117 -0.10 25.32 -46.81
N CYS A 118 0.14 26.41 -46.08
CA CYS A 118 -0.05 27.80 -46.53
C CYS A 118 1.30 28.51 -46.77
#